data_AF-A0FL37-F1
#
_entry.id   AF-A0FL37-F1
#
_cell.length_a   1.000
_cell.length_b   1.000
_cell.length_c   1.000
_cell.angle_alpha   90.00
_cell.angle_beta   90.00
_cell.angle_gamma   90.00
#
_symmetry.space_group_name_H-M   'P 1'
#
loop_
_entity.id
_entity.type
_entity.pdbx_description
1 polymer ?
#
loop_
_entity_poly.entity_id
_entity_poly.type
_entity_poly.pdbx_seq_one_letter_code
_entity_poly.pdbx_strand_id
1 'polypeptide(L)' 'MITNGVGSVLRQIRKGRGESIVEVAKATHTSPASFTKWENDQTIPSERSIRKLAEYYNTDPLELLSVAYPDKYAQRA' A
#
# COMPACT_ATOMS: atom_id res chain seq x y z
N MET A 1 -18.25 -9.10 3.72
CA MET A 1 -16.77 -9.14 3.64
C MET A 1 -16.32 -7.70 3.47
N ILE A 2 -15.51 -7.15 4.39
CA ILE A 2 -14.99 -5.79 4.22
C ILE A 2 -14.04 -5.85 3.03
N THR A 3 -14.43 -5.24 1.90
CA THR A 3 -13.52 -4.97 0.79
C THR A 3 -12.47 -3.99 1.30
N ASN A 4 -11.35 -4.52 1.80
CA ASN A 4 -10.25 -3.69 2.26
C ASN A 4 -9.63 -3.04 1.03
N GLY A 5 -9.75 -1.72 0.92
CA GLY A 5 -8.98 -0.95 -0.07
C GLY A 5 -7.48 -1.18 0.13
N VAL A 6 -6.67 -0.88 -0.88
CA VAL A 6 -5.21 -1.03 -0.78
C VAL A 6 -4.64 -0.28 0.42
N GLY A 7 -5.24 0.84 0.81
CA GLY A 7 -4.90 1.59 2.01
C GLY A 7 -5.02 0.78 3.29
N SER A 8 -6.16 0.12 3.46
CA SER A 8 -6.43 -0.78 4.58
C SER A 8 -5.44 -1.96 4.62
N VAL A 9 -5.06 -2.53 3.47
CA VAL A 9 -4.03 -3.59 3.38
C VAL A 9 -2.66 -3.08 3.83
N LEU A 10 -2.23 -1.92 3.32
CA LEU A 10 -0.95 -1.30 3.70
C LEU A 10 -0.89 -1.02 5.21
N ARG A 11 -2.00 -0.56 5.79
CA ARG A 11 -2.13 -0.31 7.22
C ARG A 11 -1.97 -1.58 8.05
N GLN A 12 -2.55 -2.70 7.60
CA GLN A 12 -2.44 -3.99 8.28
C GLN A 12 -1.00 -4.49 8.26
N ILE A 13 -0.33 -4.45 7.10
CA ILE A 13 1.08 -4.86 6.97
C ILE A 13 1.97 -4.01 7.87
N ARG A 14 1.84 -2.67 7.80
CA ARG A 14 2.63 -1.74 8.62
C ARG A 14 2.47 -2.03 10.11
N LYS A 15 1.21 -2.14 10.58
CA LYS A 15 0.93 -2.43 11.99
C LYS A 15 1.42 -3.81 12.40
N GLY A 16 1.34 -4.81 11.52
CA GLY A 16 1.90 -6.15 11.75
C GLY A 16 3.42 -6.14 11.93
N ARG A 17 4.12 -5.20 11.30
CA ARG A 17 5.57 -4.95 11.48
C ARG A 17 5.91 -4.04 12.67
N GLY A 18 4.91 -3.47 13.34
CA GLY A 18 5.13 -2.52 14.45
C GLY A 18 5.67 -1.16 14.02
N GLU A 19 5.60 -0.82 12.73
CA GLU A 19 6.19 0.41 12.17
C GLU A 19 5.21 1.58 12.26
N SER A 20 5.72 2.78 12.50
CA SER A 20 4.99 4.03 12.38
C SER A 20 4.91 4.50 10.91
N ILE A 21 3.93 5.35 10.60
CA ILE A 21 3.82 5.96 9.26
C ILE A 21 5.10 6.71 8.88
N VAL A 22 5.74 7.39 9.84
CA VAL A 22 6.95 8.19 9.60
C VAL A 22 8.14 7.30 9.23
N GLU A 23 8.29 6.16 9.91
CA GLU A 23 9.36 5.20 9.62
C GLU A 23 9.24 4.63 8.22
N VAL A 24 8.05 4.15 7.84
CA VAL A 24 7.83 3.60 6.50
C VAL A 24 7.96 4.69 5.42
N ALA A 25 7.41 5.88 5.67
CA ALA A 25 7.53 7.00 4.74
C ALA A 25 9.00 7.34 4.46
N LYS A 26 9.83 7.38 5.51
CA LYS A 26 11.27 7.60 5.38
C LYS A 26 11.94 6.47 4.60
N ALA A 27 11.69 5.22 4.96
CA ALA A 27 12.28 4.05 4.31
C ALA A 27 11.89 3.92 2.83
N THR A 28 10.66 4.32 2.49
CA THR A 28 10.15 4.28 1.13
C THR A 28 10.29 5.61 0.39
N HIS A 29 11.08 6.56 0.90
CA HIS A 29 11.23 7.93 0.36
C HIS A 29 9.91 8.53 -0.16
N THR A 30 8.90 8.46 0.69
CA THR A 30 7.54 8.94 0.46
C THR A 30 7.18 9.92 1.58
N SER A 31 6.13 10.74 1.40
CA SER A 31 5.69 11.64 2.45
C SER A 31 4.79 10.92 3.49
N PRO A 32 4.92 11.22 4.79
CA PRO A 32 3.98 10.74 5.82
C PRO A 32 2.52 11.14 5.52
N ALA A 33 2.32 12.33 4.94
CA ALA A 33 0.98 12.80 4.56
C ALA A 33 0.34 11.92 3.48
N SER A 34 1.12 11.41 2.52
CA SER A 34 0.65 10.45 1.51
C SER A 34 0.19 9.16 2.17
N PHE A 35 0.97 8.60 3.09
CA PHE A 35 0.59 7.40 3.85
C PHE A 35 -0.69 7.58 4.64
N THR A 36 -0.86 8.70 5.34
CA THR A 36 -2.10 8.99 6.06
C THR A 36 -3.31 9.02 5.12
N LYS A 37 -3.17 9.60 3.92
CA LYS A 37 -4.26 9.61 2.94
C LYS A 37 -4.55 8.22 2.40
N TRP A 38 -3.50 7.44 2.10
CA TRP A 38 -3.63 6.08 1.60
C TRP A 38 -4.29 5.17 2.63
N GLU A 39 -3.79 5.10 3.86
CA GLU A 39 -4.32 4.20 4.91
C GLU A 39 -5.73 4.52 5.38
N ASN A 40 -6.22 5.74 5.11
CA ASN A 40 -7.60 6.15 5.35
C ASN A 40 -8.45 6.11 4.07
N ASP A 41 -7.97 5.45 3.01
CA ASP A 41 -8.64 5.26 1.72
C ASP A 41 -9.09 6.57 1.05
N GLN A 42 -8.41 7.70 1.34
CA GLN A 42 -8.72 9.01 0.75
C GLN A 42 -8.13 9.15 -0.66
N THR A 43 -7.00 8.50 -0.92
CA THR A 43 -6.37 8.45 -2.24
C THR A 43 -5.74 7.08 -2.48
N ILE A 44 -5.65 6.69 -3.75
CA ILE A 44 -4.96 5.47 -4.16
C ILE A 44 -3.47 5.79 -4.38
N PRO A 45 -2.51 5.01 -3.83
CA PRO A 45 -1.10 5.18 -4.12
C PRO A 45 -0.80 4.91 -5.59
N SER A 46 0.13 5.67 -6.19
CA SER A 46 0.56 5.41 -7.57
C SER A 46 1.15 4.01 -7.75
N GLU A 47 1.09 3.44 -8.96
CA GLU A 47 1.72 2.14 -9.26
C GLU A 47 3.21 2.09 -8.87
N ARG A 48 3.94 3.20 -9.06
CA ARG A 48 5.33 3.34 -8.64
C ARG A 48 5.46 3.21 -7.12
N SER A 49 4.59 3.87 -6.37
CA SER A 49 4.56 3.80 -4.90
C SER A 49 4.23 2.39 -4.43
N ILE A 50 3.24 1.72 -5.06
CA ILE A 50 2.85 0.35 -4.72
C ILE A 50 4.02 -0.62 -4.92
N ARG A 51 4.71 -0.56 -6.06
CA ARG A 51 5.88 -1.41 -6.33
C ARG A 51 6.98 -1.22 -5.29
N LYS A 52 7.23 0.02 -4.88
CA LYS A 52 8.22 0.33 -3.85
C LYS A 52 7.80 -0.19 -2.46
N LEU A 53 6.50 -0.12 -2.15
CA LEU A 53 5.96 -0.66 -0.91
C LEU A 53 6.04 -2.18 -0.90
N ALA A 54 5.72 -2.83 -2.02
CA ALA A 54 5.85 -4.27 -2.18
C ALA A 54 7.30 -4.74 -1.98
N GLU A 55 8.27 -4.03 -2.58
CA GLU A 55 9.69 -4.28 -2.36
C GLU A 55 10.08 -4.11 -0.88
N TYR A 56 9.68 -3.01 -0.25
CA TYR A 56 9.97 -2.74 1.17
C TYR A 56 9.35 -3.77 2.13
N TYR A 57 8.14 -4.23 1.82
CA TYR A 57 7.42 -5.21 2.61
C TYR A 57 7.71 -6.66 2.21
N ASN A 58 8.55 -6.87 1.19
CA ASN A 58 8.84 -8.18 0.62
C ASN A 58 7.56 -8.95 0.23
N THR A 59 6.63 -8.27 -0.44
CA THR A 59 5.38 -8.83 -0.97
C THR A 59 5.41 -8.84 -2.49
N ASP A 60 4.54 -9.63 -3.11
CA ASP A 60 4.32 -9.51 -4.56
C ASP A 60 3.67 -8.15 -4.88
N PRO A 61 4.26 -7.34 -5.78
CA PRO A 61 3.62 -6.11 -6.24
C PRO A 61 2.26 -6.33 -6.91
N LEU A 62 2.04 -7.47 -7.59
CA LEU A 62 0.78 -7.76 -8.29
C LEU A 62 -0.40 -7.91 -7.33
N GLU A 63 -0.18 -8.51 -6.16
CA GLU A 63 -1.17 -8.59 -5.09
C GLU A 63 -1.67 -7.19 -4.71
N LEU A 64 -0.77 -6.27 -4.38
CA LEU A 64 -1.14 -4.90 -4.00
C LEU A 64 -1.71 -4.09 -5.19
N LEU A 65 -1.20 -4.31 -6.40
CA LEU A 65 -1.68 -3.63 -7.62
C LEU A 65 -3.10 -4.10 -8.00
N SER A 66 -3.43 -5.37 -7.82
CA SER A 66 -4.76 -5.91 -8.10
C SER A 66 -5.82 -5.33 -7.17
N VAL A 67 -5.46 -5.08 -5.90
CA VAL A 67 -6.34 -4.43 -4.92
C VAL A 67 -6.49 -2.92 -5.22
N ALA A 68 -5.41 -2.25 -5.62
CA ALA A 68 -5.44 -0.80 -5.89
C ALA A 68 -6.09 -0.43 -7.23
N TYR A 69 -5.91 -1.28 -8.23
CA TYR A 69 -6.27 -1.03 -9.62
C TYR A 69 -6.90 -2.29 -10.24
N PRO A 70 -8.05 -2.74 -9.72
CA PRO A 70 -8.66 -4.01 -10.12
C PRO A 70 -8.93 -4.07 -11.62
N ASP A 71 -9.46 -3.00 -12.24
CA ASP A 71 -9.77 -3.01 -13.68
C ASP A 71 -8.53 -3.26 -14.57
N LYS A 72 -7.33 -2.92 -14.07
CA LYS A 72 -6.06 -3.08 -14.81
C LYS A 72 -5.34 -4.39 -14.49
N TYR A 73 -5.56 -4.95 -13.29
CA TYR A 73 -4.75 -6.05 -12.76
C TYR A 73 -5.55 -7.28 -12.27
N ALA A 74 -6.89 -7.25 -12.30
CA ALA A 74 -7.77 -8.32 -11.78
C ALA A 74 -7.65 -9.69 -12.49
N GLN A 75 -6.96 -9.78 -13.62
CA GLN A 75 -6.76 -11.04 -14.35
C GLN A 75 -5.38 -11.68 -14.12
N ARG A 76 -4.57 -11.15 -13.19
CA ARG A 76 -3.14 -11.55 -13.06
C ARG A 76 -2.65 -11.79 -11.63
N ALA A 77 -3.52 -11.68 -10.62
CA ALA A 77 -3.23 -12.06 -9.23
C ALA A 77 -3.74 -13.47 -8.96
#